data_AF-A0A7J9CB19-F1
#
_entry.id   AF-A0A7J9CB19-F1
#
_cell.length_a   1.000
_cell.length_b   1.000
_cell.length_c   1.000
_cell.angle_alpha   90.00
_cell.angle_beta   90.00
_cell.angle_gamma   90.00
#
_symmetry.space_group_name_H-M   'P 1'
#
loop_
_entity.id
_entity.type
_entity.pdbx_description
1 polymer ?
#
loop_
_entity_poly.entity_id
_entity_poly.type
_entity_poly.pdbx_seq_one_letter_code
_entity_poly.pdbx_strand_id
1 'polypeptide(L)'
;DSPFDFSLDLDAFPLANPDDGSAFRLVDTKPTPRPKFGPKWRFNQHRPQLPQRRDEEVEARKREAEKERARRDRLYNLNRSNQNQQRREAAIFKSSVDIQPEWNMLEQIPFSTFTKLSFSVSDPEDLLLCGALEYYDRSFDRITPKNERRLERFKNRNFFKVTTTDDPVIRRLANEDKATVFATDTILATLMCAPRSVYSWDIVVQRVGNKLFFDKRDGSQLDLLSVHETSQEPLPEAKDDINSAYSLSVEAAYINQNFSQQVLVRDGNKVSFDEPNPFANEGDEVASVAYRYRRWKLDGDMYLVARCEVQSVVEVNNKNSFVTLNALNEFDPKYSGVDWRQKLETQRGAVLATELKNNANKLAKWTAQAILASADLMKLGYVTRVHPRDHFNHVILGVVGYKPRDFASQINLNTSNMWGIVKSIVDLCMKLNEGKYVLVKDPSKPQVRIYEVPADAFENDYVEEPLPEEEQVQPPSEDAEGVEANGTTTDDKEIEAQT
;
A
#
# COMPACT_ATOMS: atom_id res chain seq x y z
N ASP A 1 -29.82 14.78 -8.42
CA ASP A 1 -29.53 15.14 -7.02
C ASP A 1 -28.56 14.15 -6.40
N SER A 2 -27.37 14.63 -6.07
CA SER A 2 -26.32 13.90 -5.36
C SER A 2 -25.68 14.92 -4.41
N PRO A 3 -25.74 14.73 -3.08
CA PRO A 3 -25.09 15.63 -2.14
C PRO A 3 -23.58 15.35 -2.04
N PHE A 4 -22.87 16.21 -1.30
CA PHE A 4 -21.41 16.22 -1.06
C PHE A 4 -20.53 16.80 -2.19
N ASP A 5 -20.77 18.07 -2.49
CA ASP A 5 -19.69 18.99 -2.88
C ASP A 5 -18.98 19.52 -1.62
N PHE A 6 -17.65 19.62 -1.66
CA PHE A 6 -16.82 20.20 -0.59
C PHE A 6 -16.07 21.42 -1.13
N SER A 7 -16.83 22.48 -1.39
CA SER A 7 -16.33 23.84 -1.55
C SER A 7 -16.26 24.53 -0.19
N LEU A 8 -15.06 24.92 0.24
CA LEU A 8 -14.84 25.80 1.39
C LEU A 8 -13.97 26.97 0.95
N ASP A 9 -14.62 28.12 0.80
CA ASP A 9 -13.98 29.39 0.45
C ASP A 9 -13.05 29.86 1.57
N LEU A 10 -11.84 30.27 1.18
CA LEU A 10 -10.82 30.86 2.06
C LEU A 10 -10.48 32.27 1.56
N ASP A 11 -11.44 33.20 1.67
CA ASP A 11 -11.19 34.63 1.47
C ASP A 11 -12.24 35.52 2.20
N ALA A 12 -12.15 35.57 3.53
CA ALA A 12 -12.75 36.66 4.34
C ALA A 12 -12.10 36.76 5.73
N PHE A 13 -11.36 37.84 5.99
CA PHE A 13 -11.52 38.76 7.13
C PHE A 13 -10.27 39.66 7.30
N PRO A 14 -10.37 40.98 7.05
CA PRO A 14 -9.30 41.92 7.32
C PRO A 14 -9.38 42.48 8.75
N LEU A 15 -8.24 42.66 9.41
CA LEU A 15 -8.14 43.43 10.65
C LEU A 15 -6.89 44.32 10.62
N ALA A 16 -7.09 45.62 10.85
CA ALA A 16 -6.05 46.63 10.80
C ALA A 16 -6.00 47.45 12.09
N ASN A 17 -4.78 47.92 12.41
CA ASN A 17 -4.45 49.05 13.27
C ASN A 17 -4.65 48.93 14.81
N PRO A 18 -4.00 49.80 15.62
CA PRO A 18 -3.04 50.86 15.27
C PRO A 18 -1.65 50.74 15.96
N ASP A 19 -0.83 51.75 15.66
CA ASP A 19 0.52 52.06 16.18
C ASP A 19 0.52 52.43 17.69
N ASP A 20 1.49 51.94 18.46
CA ASP A 20 2.01 52.65 19.64
C ASP A 20 3.42 52.13 20.02
N GLY A 21 4.30 53.03 20.44
CA GLY A 21 5.74 52.74 20.54
C GLY A 21 6.38 53.08 21.88
N SER A 22 6.88 52.07 22.61
CA SER A 22 8.05 52.26 23.49
C SER A 22 8.77 50.96 23.93
N ALA A 23 10.07 50.91 23.62
CA ALA A 23 11.18 50.38 24.42
C ALA A 23 10.99 49.11 25.30
N PHE A 24 11.35 47.94 24.76
CA PHE A 24 11.91 46.83 25.56
C PHE A 24 13.22 46.30 24.96
N ARG A 25 14.23 46.06 25.82
CA ARG A 25 15.58 45.64 25.42
C ARG A 25 15.70 44.11 25.36
N LEU A 26 16.27 43.61 24.27
CA LEU A 26 16.65 42.21 24.11
C LEU A 26 17.78 41.83 25.09
N VAL A 27 17.56 40.83 25.94
CA VAL A 27 18.58 40.31 26.87
C VAL A 27 19.18 39.02 26.28
N ASP A 28 20.45 39.11 25.88
CA ASP A 28 21.22 38.06 25.21
C ASP A 28 21.71 36.98 26.20
N THR A 29 20.97 35.88 26.35
CA THR A 29 21.32 34.78 27.26
C THR A 29 22.34 33.80 26.64
N LYS A 30 23.55 34.29 26.32
CA LYS A 30 24.68 33.42 25.97
C LYS A 30 25.28 32.76 27.22
N PRO A 31 25.37 31.41 27.30
CA PRO A 31 26.03 30.75 28.41
C PRO A 31 27.55 31.02 28.41
N THR A 32 28.10 31.26 29.61
CA THR A 32 29.52 31.61 29.80
C THR A 32 30.48 30.47 29.41
N PRO A 33 31.62 30.78 28.78
CA PRO A 33 32.59 29.76 28.38
C PRO A 33 33.31 29.16 29.60
N ARG A 34 33.26 27.83 29.75
CA ARG A 34 33.99 27.11 30.81
C ARG A 34 35.52 27.11 30.52
N PRO A 35 36.38 27.37 31.52
CA PRO A 35 37.82 27.45 31.31
C PRO A 35 38.45 26.06 31.05
N LYS A 36 39.27 25.98 29.98
CA LYS A 36 40.07 24.79 29.64
C LYS A 36 41.31 24.67 30.53
N PHE A 37 41.17 24.04 31.70
CA PHE A 37 42.33 23.58 32.47
C PHE A 37 42.87 22.25 31.92
N GLY A 38 43.86 22.33 31.02
CA GLY A 38 44.66 21.19 30.60
C GLY A 38 45.86 20.96 31.55
N PRO A 39 46.09 19.76 32.09
CA PRO A 39 47.24 19.50 32.96
C PRO A 39 48.56 19.55 32.18
N LYS A 40 49.37 20.60 32.40
CA LYS A 40 50.75 20.68 31.90
C LYS A 40 51.67 19.78 32.72
N TRP A 41 51.77 18.50 32.35
CA TRP A 41 52.82 17.62 32.85
C TRP A 41 54.17 18.04 32.25
N ARG A 42 54.98 18.74 33.05
CA ARG A 42 56.39 18.96 32.71
C ARG A 42 57.19 17.69 33.01
N PHE A 43 57.86 17.17 32.00
CA PHE A 43 58.93 16.19 32.20
C PHE A 43 60.05 16.84 33.03
N ASN A 44 60.48 16.17 34.10
CA ASN A 44 61.80 16.39 34.66
C ASN A 44 62.42 15.02 34.96
N GLN A 45 63.46 14.65 34.20
CA GLN A 45 64.22 13.44 34.47
C GLN A 45 65.12 13.69 35.69
N HIS A 46 65.15 12.78 36.67
CA HIS A 46 66.38 12.24 37.27
C HIS A 46 66.09 11.23 38.39
N ARG A 47 66.94 10.19 38.44
CA ARG A 47 67.15 9.23 39.56
C ARG A 47 66.08 8.13 39.78
N PRO A 48 66.45 7.01 40.45
CA PRO A 48 66.68 5.76 39.71
C PRO A 48 65.68 4.63 40.04
N GLN A 49 65.84 3.51 39.33
CA GLN A 49 64.96 2.34 39.40
C GLN A 49 64.78 1.77 40.81
N LEU A 50 63.51 1.53 41.18
CA LEU A 50 63.09 0.59 42.23
C LEU A 50 62.24 -0.52 41.56
N PRO A 51 62.39 -1.80 41.96
CA PRO A 51 61.81 -2.94 41.24
C PRO A 51 60.32 -3.20 41.57
N GLN A 52 59.50 -2.16 41.69
CA GLN A 52 58.07 -2.26 42.05
C GLN A 52 57.08 -1.96 40.91
N ARG A 53 57.56 -1.54 39.73
CA ARG A 53 56.70 -1.28 38.57
C ARG A 53 56.07 -2.52 37.93
N ARG A 54 56.65 -3.71 38.13
CA ARG A 54 56.19 -4.93 37.45
C ARG A 54 54.85 -5.42 38.01
N ASP A 55 54.62 -5.20 39.30
CA ASP A 55 53.37 -5.60 39.97
C ASP A 55 52.24 -4.62 39.65
N GLU A 56 52.49 -3.31 39.65
CA GLU A 56 51.52 -2.30 39.19
C GLU A 56 51.11 -2.51 37.72
N GLU A 57 52.05 -2.86 36.84
CA GLU A 57 51.78 -3.12 35.42
C GLU A 57 50.93 -4.40 35.23
N VAL A 58 51.20 -5.45 36.00
CA VAL A 58 50.38 -6.67 36.02
C VAL A 58 48.99 -6.40 36.59
N GLU A 59 48.88 -5.60 37.66
CA GLU A 59 47.59 -5.27 38.29
C GLU A 59 46.75 -4.33 37.41
N ALA A 60 47.37 -3.36 36.72
CA ALA A 60 46.73 -2.52 35.72
C ALA A 60 46.19 -3.37 34.55
N ARG A 61 47.00 -4.30 34.02
CA ARG A 61 46.61 -5.20 32.93
C ARG A 61 45.50 -6.18 33.36
N LYS A 62 45.48 -6.58 34.63
CA LYS A 62 44.40 -7.38 35.23
C LYS A 62 43.09 -6.59 35.35
N ARG A 63 43.15 -5.33 35.80
CA ARG A 63 42.01 -4.39 35.81
C ARG A 63 41.49 -4.05 34.42
N GLU A 64 42.36 -3.98 33.42
CA GLU A 64 41.97 -3.73 32.02
C GLU A 64 41.26 -4.96 31.43
N ALA A 65 41.81 -6.17 31.63
CA ALA A 65 41.15 -7.42 31.25
C ALA A 65 39.81 -7.64 31.98
N GLU A 66 39.69 -7.22 33.24
CA GLU A 66 38.44 -7.25 34.01
C GLU A 66 37.41 -6.25 33.49
N LYS A 67 37.83 -5.02 33.12
CA LYS A 67 36.96 -4.05 32.42
C LYS A 67 36.53 -4.53 31.04
N GLU A 68 37.40 -5.22 30.31
CA GLU A 68 37.08 -5.81 29.01
C GLU A 68 36.09 -6.97 29.16
N ARG A 69 36.29 -7.86 30.14
CA ARG A 69 35.31 -8.91 30.50
C ARG A 69 33.98 -8.29 30.92
N ALA A 70 33.96 -7.27 31.76
CA ALA A 70 32.74 -6.57 32.18
C ALA A 70 32.06 -5.75 31.05
N ARG A 71 32.78 -5.40 29.97
CA ARG A 71 32.21 -4.89 28.71
C ARG A 71 31.62 -6.03 27.87
N ARG A 72 32.32 -7.16 27.77
CA ARG A 72 31.88 -8.36 27.05
C ARG A 72 30.62 -8.95 27.66
N ASP A 73 30.56 -9.06 28.99
CA ASP A 73 29.38 -9.52 29.73
C ASP A 73 28.22 -8.54 29.63
N ARG A 74 28.49 -7.22 29.57
CA ARG A 74 27.46 -6.23 29.25
C ARG A 74 26.92 -6.37 27.83
N LEU A 75 27.77 -6.57 26.82
CA LEU A 75 27.32 -6.86 25.44
C LEU A 75 26.54 -8.17 25.36
N TYR A 76 26.99 -9.21 26.09
CA TYR A 76 26.36 -10.52 26.12
C TYR A 76 25.00 -10.47 26.81
N ASN A 77 24.87 -9.72 27.91
CA ASN A 77 23.59 -9.47 28.58
C ASN A 77 22.67 -8.54 27.77
N LEU A 78 23.20 -7.58 27.00
CA LEU A 78 22.39 -6.79 26.05
C LEU A 78 21.79 -7.69 24.96
N ASN A 79 22.59 -8.61 24.40
CA ASN A 79 22.11 -9.60 23.44
C ASN A 79 21.17 -10.65 24.07
N ARG A 80 21.32 -10.98 25.36
CA ARG A 80 20.37 -11.86 26.08
C ARG A 80 19.07 -11.15 26.48
N SER A 81 19.10 -9.85 26.70
CA SER A 81 17.88 -9.04 26.88
C SER A 81 16.98 -9.08 25.64
N ASN A 82 17.55 -9.26 24.45
CA ASN A 82 16.81 -9.50 23.20
C ASN A 82 16.34 -10.95 23.02
N GLN A 83 16.89 -11.93 23.75
CA GLN A 83 16.40 -13.33 23.71
C GLN A 83 15.10 -13.53 24.49
N ASN A 84 14.75 -12.58 25.37
CA ASN A 84 13.48 -12.53 26.10
C ASN A 84 12.59 -11.37 25.64
N GLN A 85 12.72 -10.88 24.40
CA GLN A 85 11.51 -10.43 23.70
C GLN A 85 10.62 -11.66 23.58
N GLN A 86 9.66 -11.78 24.51
CA GLN A 86 8.54 -12.70 24.39
C GLN A 86 8.05 -12.61 22.95
N ARG A 87 8.16 -13.76 22.24
CA ARG A 87 7.42 -14.14 21.04
C ARG A 87 6.42 -13.05 20.66
N ARG A 88 6.90 -12.03 19.91
CA ARG A 88 6.19 -10.74 19.80
C ARG A 88 4.73 -11.02 19.56
N GLU A 89 3.86 -10.46 20.41
CA GLU A 89 2.43 -10.45 20.14
C GLU A 89 2.31 -9.97 18.69
N ALA A 90 1.86 -10.89 17.82
CA ALA A 90 1.79 -10.58 16.41
C ALA A 90 0.82 -9.41 16.32
N ALA A 91 1.28 -8.28 15.74
CA ALA A 91 0.43 -7.12 15.47
C ALA A 91 -0.89 -7.67 14.96
N ILE A 92 -1.99 -7.39 15.67
CA ILE A 92 -3.22 -8.18 15.54
C ILE A 92 -3.88 -7.77 14.23
N PHE A 93 -3.42 -8.41 13.15
CA PHE A 93 -3.94 -8.18 11.83
C PHE A 93 -5.43 -8.53 11.87
N LYS A 94 -6.25 -7.58 11.43
CA LYS A 94 -7.69 -7.80 11.34
C LYS A 94 -7.98 -8.71 10.15
N SER A 95 -9.05 -9.48 10.26
CA SER A 95 -9.63 -10.14 9.09
C SER A 95 -10.04 -9.06 8.08
N SER A 96 -9.95 -9.35 6.78
CA SER A 96 -10.46 -8.45 5.75
C SER A 96 -11.99 -8.41 5.70
N VAL A 97 -12.62 -9.44 6.26
CA VAL A 97 -14.07 -9.61 6.37
C VAL A 97 -14.43 -10.28 7.69
N ASP A 98 -15.54 -9.86 8.31
CA ASP A 98 -16.04 -10.47 9.54
C ASP A 98 -16.77 -11.78 9.22
N ILE A 99 -16.21 -12.87 9.74
CA ILE A 99 -16.71 -14.24 9.50
C ILE A 99 -17.93 -14.46 10.39
N GLN A 100 -19.10 -14.57 9.78
CA GLN A 100 -20.36 -14.71 10.50
C GLN A 100 -20.59 -16.16 10.97
N PRO A 101 -21.39 -16.39 12.03
CA PRO A 101 -21.62 -17.72 12.61
C PRO A 101 -22.28 -18.73 11.64
N GLU A 102 -23.07 -18.26 10.69
CA GLU A 102 -23.77 -19.06 9.69
C GLU A 102 -22.89 -19.48 8.49
N TRP A 103 -21.67 -18.97 8.39
CA TRP A 103 -20.75 -19.34 7.30
C TRP A 103 -20.16 -20.74 7.49
N ASN A 104 -20.38 -21.61 6.51
CA ASN A 104 -19.90 -22.98 6.55
C ASN A 104 -18.45 -23.08 6.03
N MET A 105 -17.50 -23.41 6.91
CA MET A 105 -16.09 -23.56 6.52
C MET A 105 -15.85 -24.89 5.81
N LEU A 106 -15.66 -24.84 4.49
CA LEU A 106 -15.48 -26.02 3.63
C LEU A 106 -14.05 -26.57 3.65
N GLU A 107 -13.05 -25.71 3.46
CA GLU A 107 -11.65 -26.14 3.34
C GLU A 107 -10.67 -25.12 3.95
N GLN A 108 -9.52 -25.61 4.40
CA GLN A 108 -8.40 -24.82 4.91
C GLN A 108 -7.11 -25.27 4.22
N ILE A 109 -6.48 -24.36 3.48
CA ILE A 109 -5.31 -24.63 2.64
C ILE A 109 -4.09 -23.88 3.20
N PRO A 110 -3.15 -24.57 3.86
CA PRO A 110 -1.88 -23.97 4.29
C PRO A 110 -1.00 -23.55 3.11
N PHE A 111 -0.27 -22.45 3.24
CA PHE A 111 0.65 -21.98 2.19
C PHE A 111 1.79 -22.98 1.87
N SER A 112 2.08 -23.91 2.78
CA SER A 112 3.02 -25.03 2.55
C SER A 112 2.54 -26.06 1.52
N THR A 113 1.25 -26.05 1.17
CA THR A 113 0.69 -26.75 0.02
C THR A 113 0.97 -25.96 -1.25
N PHE A 114 0.65 -24.66 -1.26
CA PHE A 114 0.83 -23.77 -2.41
C PHE A 114 2.27 -23.72 -2.93
N THR A 115 3.29 -23.75 -2.07
CA THR A 115 4.70 -23.73 -2.49
C THR A 115 5.15 -24.97 -3.27
N LYS A 116 4.38 -26.06 -3.27
CA LYS A 116 4.68 -27.31 -3.99
C LYS A 116 3.91 -27.44 -5.31
N LEU A 117 2.92 -26.60 -5.55
CA LEU A 117 2.10 -26.65 -6.76
C LEU A 117 2.90 -26.18 -7.98
N SER A 118 2.64 -26.78 -9.13
CA SER A 118 3.23 -26.38 -10.40
C SER A 118 2.30 -26.77 -11.53
N PHE A 119 1.95 -25.82 -12.39
CA PHE A 119 1.19 -26.03 -13.61
C PHE A 119 1.74 -25.15 -14.72
N SER A 120 1.92 -25.69 -15.92
CA SER A 120 2.35 -24.91 -17.08
C SER A 120 1.15 -24.64 -17.98
N VAL A 121 0.80 -23.37 -18.12
CA VAL A 121 -0.25 -22.92 -19.04
C VAL A 121 0.33 -22.69 -20.44
N SER A 122 -0.51 -22.77 -21.48
CA SER A 122 -0.16 -22.28 -22.82
C SER A 122 -0.05 -20.76 -22.85
N ASP A 123 0.60 -20.20 -23.87
CA ASP A 123 0.50 -18.76 -24.12
C ASP A 123 -0.99 -18.35 -24.31
N PRO A 124 -1.38 -17.15 -23.84
CA PRO A 124 -2.75 -16.67 -23.93
C PRO A 124 -3.17 -16.33 -25.36
N GLU A 125 -4.47 -16.48 -25.61
CA GLU A 125 -5.16 -15.93 -26.76
C GLU A 125 -5.79 -14.57 -26.39
N ASP A 126 -5.56 -13.54 -27.20
CA ASP A 126 -6.17 -12.23 -27.04
C ASP A 126 -7.57 -12.26 -27.68
N LEU A 127 -8.62 -12.11 -26.87
CA LEU A 127 -10.01 -12.11 -27.35
C LEU A 127 -10.49 -10.72 -27.78
N LEU A 128 -10.07 -9.70 -27.04
CA LEU A 128 -10.47 -8.31 -27.27
C LEU A 128 -9.49 -7.34 -26.60
N LEU A 129 -9.28 -6.16 -27.22
CA LEU A 129 -8.49 -5.08 -26.65
C LEU A 129 -9.29 -3.77 -26.66
N CYS A 130 -9.57 -3.24 -25.47
CA CYS A 130 -10.42 -2.05 -25.28
C CYS A 130 -9.61 -0.86 -24.72
N GLY A 131 -10.06 0.36 -25.00
CA GLY A 131 -9.53 1.60 -24.41
C GLY A 131 -8.50 2.32 -25.27
N ALA A 132 -7.64 3.12 -24.64
CA ALA A 132 -6.60 3.88 -25.31
C ALA A 132 -5.40 4.15 -24.40
N LEU A 133 -4.21 4.23 -25.00
CA LEU A 133 -2.94 4.43 -24.30
C LEU A 133 -2.19 5.67 -24.81
N GLU A 134 -1.79 6.53 -23.88
CA GLU A 134 -0.84 7.61 -24.13
C GLU A 134 0.60 7.05 -24.10
N TYR A 135 1.52 7.70 -24.82
CA TYR A 135 2.91 7.26 -24.93
C TYR A 135 3.72 7.56 -23.66
N TYR A 136 4.66 6.68 -23.31
CA TYR A 136 5.57 6.88 -22.17
C TYR A 136 6.62 7.97 -22.48
N ASP A 137 6.70 9.01 -21.64
CA ASP A 137 7.73 10.03 -21.76
C ASP A 137 9.10 9.53 -21.25
N ARG A 138 9.97 9.20 -22.21
CA ARG A 138 11.36 8.81 -21.97
C ARG A 138 12.21 9.88 -21.26
N SER A 139 11.74 11.12 -21.11
CA SER A 139 12.44 12.12 -20.28
C SER A 139 12.46 11.72 -18.79
N PHE A 140 11.47 10.95 -18.31
CA PHE A 140 11.43 10.46 -16.93
C PHE A 140 12.52 9.41 -16.62
N ASP A 141 13.04 8.70 -17.63
CA ASP A 141 14.18 7.77 -17.47
C ASP A 141 15.49 8.50 -17.11
N ARG A 142 15.53 9.84 -17.22
CA ARG A 142 16.69 10.68 -16.88
C ARG A 142 16.59 11.36 -15.51
N ILE A 143 15.52 11.11 -14.76
CA ILE A 143 15.33 11.65 -13.41
C ILE A 143 16.33 10.98 -12.45
N THR A 144 16.90 11.77 -11.56
CA THR A 144 17.84 11.33 -10.52
C THR A 144 17.55 12.07 -9.23
N PRO A 145 18.05 11.64 -8.06
CA PRO A 145 17.87 12.39 -6.81
C PRO A 145 18.43 13.83 -6.81
N LYS A 146 19.33 14.17 -7.76
CA LYS A 146 19.87 15.52 -7.95
C LYS A 146 19.01 16.40 -8.88
N ASN A 147 18.10 15.78 -9.61
CA ASN A 147 17.18 16.40 -10.57
C ASN A 147 15.82 15.73 -10.42
N GLU A 148 15.30 15.77 -9.19
CA GLU A 148 13.99 15.21 -8.83
C GLU A 148 12.86 16.03 -9.46
N ARG A 149 11.73 15.38 -9.78
CA ARG A 149 10.52 16.08 -10.26
C ARG A 149 9.42 15.99 -9.20
N ARG A 150 8.71 17.07 -8.94
CA ARG A 150 7.52 17.05 -8.06
C ARG A 150 6.44 16.17 -8.66
N LEU A 151 5.79 15.34 -7.83
CA LEU A 151 4.63 14.56 -8.24
C LEU A 151 3.45 15.53 -8.47
N GLU A 152 2.87 15.50 -9.66
CA GLU A 152 1.68 16.28 -10.01
C GLU A 152 0.40 15.60 -9.50
N ARG A 153 -0.70 16.35 -9.39
CA ARG A 153 -2.00 15.84 -8.94
C ARG A 153 -3.00 15.81 -10.09
N PHE A 154 -3.54 14.64 -10.40
CA PHE A 154 -4.51 14.42 -11.47
C PHE A 154 -5.90 14.18 -10.89
N LYS A 155 -6.68 15.26 -10.70
CA LYS A 155 -8.06 15.17 -10.19
C LYS A 155 -9.08 14.75 -11.25
N ASN A 156 -8.85 15.11 -12.51
CA ASN A 156 -9.84 14.97 -13.58
C ASN A 156 -9.78 13.63 -14.34
N ARG A 157 -8.80 12.75 -14.02
CA ARG A 157 -8.62 11.47 -14.72
C ARG A 157 -9.35 10.36 -13.97
N ASN A 158 -10.40 9.83 -14.58
CA ASN A 158 -11.21 8.75 -14.00
C ASN A 158 -10.47 7.40 -14.04
N PHE A 159 -10.41 6.73 -12.88
CA PHE A 159 -9.82 5.39 -12.70
C PHE A 159 -10.93 4.39 -12.31
N PHE A 160 -11.24 3.46 -13.21
CA PHE A 160 -12.31 2.48 -13.01
C PHE A 160 -11.80 1.24 -12.27
N LYS A 161 -12.41 0.92 -11.12
CA LYS A 161 -12.09 -0.26 -10.28
C LYS A 161 -13.17 -1.35 -10.39
N VAL A 162 -13.73 -1.52 -11.58
CA VAL A 162 -14.89 -2.39 -11.84
C VAL A 162 -14.55 -3.85 -11.55
N THR A 163 -15.48 -4.52 -10.85
CA THR A 163 -15.51 -5.93 -10.46
C THR A 163 -15.50 -6.87 -11.68
N THR A 164 -15.48 -8.19 -11.44
CA THR A 164 -15.58 -9.20 -12.51
C THR A 164 -17.02 -9.31 -13.05
N THR A 165 -18.02 -9.24 -12.16
CA THR A 165 -19.44 -9.41 -12.52
C THR A 165 -20.07 -8.16 -13.12
N ASP A 166 -19.65 -6.95 -12.73
CA ASP A 166 -20.14 -5.70 -13.34
C ASP A 166 -19.49 -5.39 -14.69
N ASP A 167 -18.40 -6.08 -15.06
CA ASP A 167 -17.74 -5.88 -16.34
C ASP A 167 -18.66 -6.33 -17.51
N PRO A 168 -19.08 -5.42 -18.41
CA PRO A 168 -20.02 -5.75 -19.48
C PRO A 168 -19.38 -6.65 -20.56
N VAL A 169 -18.06 -6.58 -20.73
CA VAL A 169 -17.32 -7.44 -21.66
C VAL A 169 -17.19 -8.84 -21.10
N ILE A 170 -16.89 -9.00 -19.81
CA ILE A 170 -16.88 -10.33 -19.16
C ILE A 170 -18.27 -10.96 -19.23
N ARG A 171 -19.34 -10.19 -18.97
CA ARG A 171 -20.73 -10.67 -19.14
C ARG A 171 -21.02 -11.11 -20.59
N ARG A 172 -20.58 -10.36 -21.61
CA ARG A 172 -20.67 -10.76 -23.02
C ARG A 172 -19.92 -12.07 -23.30
N LEU A 173 -18.65 -12.17 -22.90
CA LEU A 173 -17.80 -13.35 -23.10
C LEU A 173 -18.31 -14.59 -22.35
N ALA A 174 -18.95 -14.40 -21.19
CA ALA A 174 -19.64 -15.45 -20.44
C ALA A 174 -20.91 -15.90 -21.14
N ASN A 175 -21.72 -15.00 -21.71
CA ASN A 175 -22.92 -15.35 -22.48
C ASN A 175 -22.59 -16.06 -23.81
N GLU A 176 -21.43 -15.80 -24.39
CA GLU A 176 -20.92 -16.48 -25.59
C GLU A 176 -20.19 -17.82 -25.29
N ASP A 177 -20.22 -18.32 -24.04
CA ASP A 177 -19.57 -19.56 -23.60
C ASP A 177 -18.08 -19.67 -23.97
N LYS A 178 -17.34 -18.56 -24.02
CA LYS A 178 -15.92 -18.53 -24.41
C LYS A 178 -14.99 -19.21 -23.40
N ALA A 179 -15.45 -19.32 -22.15
CA ALA A 179 -14.72 -19.83 -21.00
C ALA A 179 -15.67 -20.28 -19.88
N THR A 180 -15.12 -21.00 -18.91
CA THR A 180 -15.84 -21.46 -17.70
C THR A 180 -15.35 -20.77 -16.43
N VAL A 181 -14.24 -20.02 -16.48
CA VAL A 181 -13.72 -19.24 -15.35
C VAL A 181 -13.49 -17.80 -15.78
N PHE A 182 -13.95 -16.85 -14.97
CA PHE A 182 -13.84 -15.41 -15.22
C PHE A 182 -13.24 -14.69 -14.00
N ALA A 183 -12.33 -13.75 -14.24
CA ALA A 183 -11.66 -12.96 -13.20
C ALA A 183 -11.08 -11.63 -13.74
N THR A 184 -10.52 -10.81 -12.85
CA THR A 184 -9.59 -9.72 -13.20
C THR A 184 -8.15 -10.07 -12.85
N ASP A 185 -7.18 -9.41 -13.47
CA ASP A 185 -5.75 -9.62 -13.19
C ASP A 185 -5.36 -9.31 -11.74
N THR A 186 -6.05 -8.39 -11.07
CA THR A 186 -5.83 -8.02 -9.68
C THR A 186 -6.23 -9.15 -8.72
N ILE A 187 -7.34 -9.83 -9.03
CA ILE A 187 -7.81 -11.02 -8.31
C ILE A 187 -6.85 -12.20 -8.57
N LEU A 188 -6.50 -12.45 -9.84
CA LEU A 188 -5.56 -13.53 -10.19
C LEU A 188 -4.16 -13.30 -9.60
N ALA A 189 -3.62 -12.09 -9.66
CA ALA A 189 -2.34 -11.76 -9.07
C ALA A 189 -2.34 -11.96 -7.54
N THR A 190 -3.47 -11.69 -6.88
CA THR A 190 -3.65 -11.96 -5.45
C THR A 190 -3.62 -13.47 -5.16
N LEU A 191 -4.33 -14.30 -5.95
CA LEU A 191 -4.26 -15.76 -5.83
C LEU A 191 -2.85 -16.30 -6.12
N MET A 192 -2.24 -15.86 -7.23
CA MET A 192 -0.90 -16.27 -7.67
C MET A 192 0.19 -15.91 -6.65
N CYS A 193 0.05 -14.78 -5.96
CA CYS A 193 1.02 -14.29 -4.98
C CYS A 193 0.65 -14.61 -3.52
N ALA A 194 -0.48 -15.30 -3.29
CA ALA A 194 -1.03 -15.60 -1.97
C ALA A 194 0.01 -16.03 -0.90
N PRO A 195 0.99 -16.92 -1.20
CA PRO A 195 2.01 -17.33 -0.22
C PRO A 195 2.91 -16.20 0.33
N ARG A 196 2.92 -15.02 -0.30
CA ARG A 196 3.68 -13.84 0.13
C ARG A 196 2.86 -12.87 0.97
N SER A 197 1.54 -13.06 1.05
CA SER A 197 0.63 -12.15 1.77
C SER A 197 0.72 -12.31 3.29
N VAL A 198 0.78 -11.18 3.99
CA VAL A 198 0.76 -11.08 5.45
C VAL A 198 -0.56 -10.46 5.91
N TYR A 199 -1.06 -9.44 5.22
CA TYR A 199 -2.38 -8.88 5.53
C TYR A 199 -3.50 -9.77 4.99
N SER A 200 -4.61 -9.83 5.73
CA SER A 200 -5.81 -10.56 5.31
C SER A 200 -6.39 -9.95 4.04
N TRP A 201 -6.97 -10.79 3.19
CA TRP A 201 -7.70 -10.41 2.00
C TRP A 201 -8.79 -11.44 1.74
N ASP A 202 -9.84 -11.02 1.06
CA ASP A 202 -10.97 -11.87 0.67
C ASP A 202 -11.25 -11.74 -0.84
N ILE A 203 -11.68 -12.86 -1.42
CA ILE A 203 -12.15 -12.97 -2.81
C ILE A 203 -13.48 -13.73 -2.78
N VAL A 204 -14.53 -13.13 -3.32
CA VAL A 204 -15.83 -13.75 -3.49
C VAL A 204 -15.75 -14.69 -4.69
N VAL A 205 -16.37 -15.87 -4.62
CA VAL A 205 -16.50 -16.78 -5.75
C VAL A 205 -17.94 -17.17 -5.91
N GLN A 206 -18.52 -16.85 -7.07
CA GLN A 206 -19.87 -17.24 -7.42
C GLN A 206 -19.81 -18.37 -8.43
N ARG A 207 -20.49 -19.48 -8.13
CA ARG A 207 -20.67 -20.58 -9.08
C ARG A 207 -22.11 -20.63 -9.57
N VAL A 208 -22.27 -20.49 -10.88
CA VAL A 208 -23.57 -20.53 -11.58
C VAL A 208 -23.44 -21.54 -12.71
N GLY A 209 -24.16 -22.66 -12.61
CA GLY A 209 -23.97 -23.82 -13.48
C GLY A 209 -22.51 -24.31 -13.52
N ASN A 210 -21.98 -24.35 -14.74
CA ASN A 210 -20.58 -24.71 -15.02
C ASN A 210 -19.63 -23.50 -15.13
N LYS A 211 -20.05 -22.32 -14.64
CA LYS A 211 -19.25 -21.07 -14.68
C LYS A 211 -18.84 -20.65 -13.27
N LEU A 212 -17.58 -20.25 -13.13
CA LEU A 212 -17.01 -19.63 -11.93
C LEU A 212 -16.68 -18.17 -12.22
N PHE A 213 -17.16 -17.28 -11.37
CA PHE A 213 -16.76 -15.87 -11.34
C PHE A 213 -15.98 -15.64 -10.06
N PHE A 214 -14.70 -15.30 -10.18
CA PHE A 214 -13.89 -14.82 -9.06
C PHE A 214 -14.01 -13.30 -9.01
N ASP A 215 -14.50 -12.78 -7.90
CA ASP A 215 -14.80 -11.37 -7.74
C ASP A 215 -14.26 -10.74 -6.43
N LYS A 216 -14.25 -9.42 -6.38
CA LYS A 216 -13.92 -8.63 -5.19
C LYS A 216 -15.16 -7.88 -4.72
N ARG A 217 -15.26 -7.64 -3.41
CA ARG A 217 -16.24 -6.68 -2.86
C ARG A 217 -15.86 -5.25 -3.29
N ASP A 218 -16.85 -4.39 -3.41
CA ASP A 218 -16.61 -2.96 -3.51
C ASP A 218 -15.97 -2.42 -2.24
N GLY A 219 -15.10 -1.40 -2.38
CA GLY A 219 -14.29 -0.89 -1.28
C GLY A 219 -13.27 -1.88 -0.70
N SER A 220 -13.11 -3.09 -1.26
CA SER A 220 -12.17 -4.10 -0.76
C SER A 220 -10.73 -3.59 -0.70
N GLN A 221 -9.97 -4.04 0.31
CA GLN A 221 -8.55 -3.73 0.47
C GLN A 221 -7.69 -4.20 -0.72
N LEU A 222 -8.21 -5.05 -1.62
CA LEU A 222 -7.57 -5.40 -2.89
C LEU A 222 -7.35 -4.19 -3.81
N ASP A 223 -8.19 -3.16 -3.70
CA ASP A 223 -8.11 -1.91 -4.46
C ASP A 223 -7.09 -0.91 -3.88
N LEU A 224 -6.45 -1.25 -2.77
CA LEU A 224 -5.40 -0.47 -2.11
C LEU A 224 -4.04 -1.17 -2.24
N LEU A 225 -2.97 -0.40 -2.01
CA LEU A 225 -1.60 -0.86 -2.15
C LEU A 225 -0.92 -0.96 -0.79
N SER A 226 -0.64 -2.17 -0.31
CA SER A 226 0.02 -2.37 0.98
C SER A 226 1.41 -1.71 1.02
N VAL A 227 1.78 -1.19 2.19
CA VAL A 227 3.09 -0.56 2.43
C VAL A 227 3.73 -1.25 3.62
N HIS A 228 4.98 -1.68 3.48
CA HIS A 228 5.75 -2.37 4.52
C HIS A 228 5.11 -3.67 5.07
N GLU A 229 4.17 -4.28 4.31
CA GLU A 229 3.46 -5.51 4.66
C GLU A 229 4.37 -6.66 5.11
N THR A 230 5.53 -6.81 4.47
CA THR A 230 6.49 -7.90 4.76
C THR A 230 7.72 -7.42 5.54
N SER A 231 7.66 -6.21 6.10
CA SER A 231 8.69 -5.66 6.99
C SER A 231 8.79 -6.42 8.32
N GLN A 232 9.94 -6.34 8.97
CA GLN A 232 10.15 -6.80 10.36
C GLN A 232 9.92 -5.68 11.39
N GLU A 233 9.80 -4.44 10.91
CA GLU A 233 9.47 -3.25 11.69
C GLU A 233 7.98 -2.98 11.55
N PRO A 234 7.21 -2.99 12.66
CA PRO A 234 5.77 -2.74 12.63
C PRO A 234 5.49 -1.26 12.32
N LEU A 235 4.39 -1.03 11.61
CA LEU A 235 3.82 0.31 11.44
C LEU A 235 3.02 0.72 12.70
N PRO A 236 2.81 2.03 12.94
CA PRO A 236 1.87 2.52 13.95
C PRO A 236 0.46 1.93 13.77
N GLU A 237 -0.19 1.56 14.87
CA GLU A 237 -1.55 0.99 14.89
C GLU A 237 -2.65 2.04 15.05
N ALA A 238 -2.31 3.27 15.48
CA ALA A 238 -3.27 4.36 15.65
C ALA A 238 -3.87 4.75 14.29
N LYS A 239 -5.20 4.71 14.16
CA LYS A 239 -5.92 4.98 12.89
C LYS A 239 -5.54 6.34 12.31
N ASP A 240 -5.47 7.37 13.16
CA ASP A 240 -5.25 8.77 12.78
C ASP A 240 -3.76 9.09 12.50
N ASP A 241 -2.85 8.13 12.65
CA ASP A 241 -1.46 8.31 12.26
C ASP A 241 -1.33 8.30 10.72
N ILE A 242 -0.64 9.30 10.19
CA ILE A 242 -0.31 9.42 8.75
C ILE A 242 0.57 8.27 8.23
N ASN A 243 1.14 7.48 9.15
CA ASN A 243 1.95 6.29 8.89
C ASN A 243 1.23 4.98 9.30
N SER A 244 -0.05 5.03 9.66
CA SER A 244 -0.86 3.82 9.88
C SER A 244 -0.93 3.00 8.58
N ALA A 245 -1.11 1.69 8.69
CA ALA A 245 -1.15 0.80 7.53
C ALA A 245 -2.25 1.19 6.52
N TYR A 246 -3.38 1.71 6.99
CA TYR A 246 -4.46 2.22 6.15
C TYR A 246 -4.10 3.54 5.48
N SER A 247 -3.64 4.55 6.26
CA SER A 247 -3.23 5.86 5.75
C SER A 247 -2.15 5.74 4.67
N LEU A 248 -1.14 4.90 4.90
CA LEU A 248 -0.08 4.64 3.92
C LEU A 248 -0.58 3.89 2.68
N SER A 249 -1.60 3.04 2.81
CA SER A 249 -2.17 2.31 1.66
C SER A 249 -3.02 3.22 0.76
N VAL A 250 -3.73 4.18 1.35
CA VAL A 250 -4.45 5.25 0.62
C VAL A 250 -3.46 6.18 -0.07
N GLU A 251 -2.41 6.63 0.64
CA GLU A 251 -1.34 7.44 0.06
C GLU A 251 -0.62 6.72 -1.10
N ALA A 252 -0.29 5.43 -0.94
CA ALA A 252 0.38 4.65 -1.98
C ALA A 252 -0.50 4.48 -3.23
N ALA A 253 -1.81 4.27 -3.07
CA ALA A 253 -2.76 4.24 -4.18
C ALA A 253 -2.80 5.59 -4.93
N TYR A 254 -2.88 6.70 -4.19
CA TYR A 254 -2.84 8.04 -4.77
C TYR A 254 -1.53 8.34 -5.50
N ILE A 255 -0.38 7.97 -4.93
CA ILE A 255 0.93 8.10 -5.57
C ILE A 255 0.97 7.31 -6.90
N ASN A 256 0.46 6.08 -6.92
CA ASN A 256 0.45 5.24 -8.12
C ASN A 256 -0.45 5.82 -9.23
N GLN A 257 -1.66 6.26 -8.88
CA GLN A 257 -2.56 6.94 -9.82
C GLN A 257 -1.88 8.15 -10.46
N ASN A 258 -1.37 9.08 -9.66
CA ASN A 258 -0.71 10.29 -10.16
C ASN A 258 0.55 9.97 -10.99
N PHE A 259 1.42 9.08 -10.50
CA PHE A 259 2.62 8.68 -11.22
C PHE A 259 2.28 8.07 -12.59
N SER A 260 1.28 7.19 -12.65
CA SER A 260 0.90 6.50 -13.90
C SER A 260 0.50 7.47 -15.01
N GLN A 261 -0.07 8.64 -14.66
CA GLN A 261 -0.48 9.66 -15.63
C GLN A 261 0.60 10.73 -15.85
N GLN A 262 1.44 11.03 -14.86
CA GLN A 262 2.47 12.07 -15.00
C GLN A 262 3.60 11.66 -15.95
N VAL A 263 3.94 10.37 -16.03
CA VAL A 263 5.03 9.85 -16.88
C VAL A 263 4.63 9.68 -18.35
N LEU A 264 3.49 10.24 -18.77
CA LEU A 264 2.94 10.13 -20.11
C LEU A 264 3.19 11.41 -20.92
N VAL A 265 3.27 11.25 -22.25
CA VAL A 265 3.32 12.37 -23.19
C VAL A 265 1.92 12.96 -23.33
N ARG A 266 1.70 14.13 -22.73
CA ARG A 266 0.41 14.84 -22.70
C ARG A 266 0.22 15.77 -23.90
N ASP A 267 0.48 15.28 -25.11
CA ASP A 267 0.33 16.02 -26.37
C ASP A 267 -0.97 15.69 -27.13
N GLY A 268 -1.77 14.76 -26.61
CA GLY A 268 -3.01 14.27 -27.22
C GLY A 268 -2.84 13.06 -28.14
N ASN A 269 -1.60 12.64 -28.43
CA ASN A 269 -1.34 11.45 -29.24
C ASN A 269 -1.55 10.17 -28.40
N LYS A 270 -2.54 9.38 -28.80
CA LYS A 270 -2.93 8.13 -28.14
C LYS A 270 -3.12 6.99 -29.13
N VAL A 271 -2.70 5.79 -28.74
CA VAL A 271 -3.03 4.54 -29.44
C VAL A 271 -4.39 4.08 -28.95
N SER A 272 -5.39 4.06 -29.82
CA SER A 272 -6.73 3.54 -29.53
C SER A 272 -6.88 2.12 -30.08
N PHE A 273 -7.73 1.30 -29.46
CA PHE A 273 -7.89 -0.13 -29.80
C PHE A 273 -9.28 -0.44 -30.37
N ASP A 274 -9.61 -1.74 -30.46
CA ASP A 274 -10.75 -2.27 -31.22
C ASP A 274 -12.10 -1.73 -30.69
N GLU A 275 -12.21 -1.60 -29.37
CA GLU A 275 -13.35 -1.00 -28.68
C GLU A 275 -12.88 0.15 -27.75
N PRO A 276 -13.74 1.16 -27.45
CA PRO A 276 -13.43 2.20 -26.47
C PRO A 276 -13.32 1.64 -25.03
N ASN A 277 -13.06 2.50 -24.04
CA ASN A 277 -13.10 2.08 -22.64
C ASN A 277 -14.53 1.62 -22.27
N PRO A 278 -14.76 0.35 -21.85
CA PRO A 278 -16.10 -0.20 -21.66
C PRO A 278 -16.80 0.29 -20.38
N PHE A 279 -16.13 1.11 -19.56
CA PHE A 279 -16.63 1.63 -18.29
C PHE A 279 -16.91 3.14 -18.30
N ALA A 280 -16.51 3.83 -19.37
CA ALA A 280 -16.57 5.29 -19.47
C ALA A 280 -17.75 5.75 -20.32
N ASN A 281 -18.37 6.86 -19.92
CA ASN A 281 -19.41 7.53 -20.70
C ASN A 281 -18.81 8.45 -21.76
N GLU A 282 -19.62 8.84 -22.74
CA GLU A 282 -19.22 9.85 -23.73
C GLU A 282 -18.92 11.19 -23.04
N GLY A 283 -17.68 11.66 -23.14
CA GLY A 283 -17.21 12.91 -22.53
C GLY A 283 -16.35 12.74 -21.28
N ASP A 284 -16.23 11.54 -20.70
CA ASP A 284 -15.39 11.30 -19.52
C ASP A 284 -13.88 11.47 -19.82
N GLU A 285 -13.17 12.28 -19.02
CA GLU A 285 -11.70 12.32 -19.04
C GLU A 285 -11.12 11.06 -18.36
N VAL A 286 -10.96 9.99 -19.13
CA VAL A 286 -10.41 8.72 -18.62
C VAL A 286 -8.89 8.77 -18.40
N ALA A 287 -8.39 8.04 -17.40
CA ALA A 287 -6.97 7.73 -17.30
C ALA A 287 -6.48 6.90 -18.52
N SER A 288 -5.20 7.03 -18.87
CA SER A 288 -4.56 6.17 -19.87
C SER A 288 -4.50 4.73 -19.37
N VAL A 289 -5.35 3.87 -19.93
CA VAL A 289 -5.43 2.44 -19.64
C VAL A 289 -6.06 1.72 -20.84
N ALA A 290 -5.56 0.52 -21.14
CA ALA A 290 -6.23 -0.41 -22.04
C ALA A 290 -6.44 -1.76 -21.36
N TYR A 291 -7.62 -2.33 -21.63
CA TYR A 291 -8.11 -3.57 -21.04
C TYR A 291 -7.97 -4.68 -22.09
N ARG A 292 -7.10 -5.65 -21.81
CA ARG A 292 -6.88 -6.84 -22.62
C ARG A 292 -7.72 -7.97 -22.06
N TYR A 293 -8.70 -8.48 -22.79
CA TYR A 293 -9.46 -9.67 -22.41
C TYR A 293 -8.79 -10.88 -23.01
N ARG A 294 -8.24 -11.76 -22.15
CA ARG A 294 -7.32 -12.81 -22.56
C ARG A 294 -7.79 -14.17 -22.08
N ARG A 295 -7.56 -15.20 -22.87
CA ARG A 295 -7.99 -16.58 -22.60
C ARG A 295 -6.79 -17.52 -22.43
N TRP A 296 -6.82 -18.31 -21.36
CA TRP A 296 -5.87 -19.38 -21.08
C TRP A 296 -6.59 -20.73 -21.03
N LYS A 297 -5.96 -21.77 -21.57
CA LYS A 297 -6.45 -23.15 -21.44
C LYS A 297 -5.90 -23.79 -20.16
N LEU A 298 -6.78 -24.22 -19.26
CA LEU A 298 -6.39 -24.81 -17.96
C LEU A 298 -6.42 -26.33 -17.96
N ASP A 299 -7.44 -26.95 -18.56
CA ASP A 299 -7.61 -28.41 -18.64
C ASP A 299 -8.65 -28.71 -19.73
N GLY A 300 -8.68 -29.93 -20.29
CA GLY A 300 -9.75 -30.41 -21.20
C GLY A 300 -10.41 -29.31 -22.07
N ASP A 301 -11.65 -28.96 -21.72
CA ASP A 301 -12.43 -27.84 -22.29
C ASP A 301 -12.63 -26.67 -21.29
N MET A 302 -11.92 -26.68 -20.17
CA MET A 302 -11.90 -25.59 -19.18
C MET A 302 -10.92 -24.49 -19.62
N TYR A 303 -11.49 -23.32 -19.91
CA TYR A 303 -10.75 -22.09 -20.19
C TYR A 303 -11.02 -21.05 -19.10
N LEU A 304 -9.99 -20.26 -18.83
CA LEU A 304 -10.04 -19.09 -17.96
C LEU A 304 -9.91 -17.84 -18.81
N VAL A 305 -10.82 -16.89 -18.63
CA VAL A 305 -10.75 -15.54 -19.19
C VAL A 305 -10.45 -14.54 -18.08
N ALA A 306 -9.55 -13.61 -18.34
CA ALA A 306 -9.33 -12.48 -17.44
C ALA A 306 -9.21 -11.15 -18.18
N ARG A 307 -9.69 -10.08 -17.54
CA ARG A 307 -9.32 -8.71 -17.89
C ARG A 307 -7.93 -8.41 -17.33
N CYS A 308 -7.02 -7.99 -18.19
CA CYS A 308 -5.67 -7.56 -17.82
C CYS A 308 -5.41 -6.11 -18.24
N GLU A 309 -4.63 -5.39 -17.46
CA GLU A 309 -4.46 -3.95 -17.63
C GLU A 309 -3.03 -3.57 -18.06
N VAL A 310 -2.94 -2.64 -19.01
CA VAL A 310 -1.70 -1.94 -19.41
C VAL A 310 -1.95 -0.43 -19.33
N GLN A 311 -0.93 0.35 -18.94
CA GLN A 311 -1.10 1.78 -18.66
C GLN A 311 -0.44 2.71 -19.69
N SER A 312 0.51 2.20 -20.50
CA SER A 312 1.15 3.00 -21.55
C SER A 312 1.75 2.15 -22.68
N VAL A 313 2.16 2.81 -23.76
CA VAL A 313 2.97 2.25 -24.86
C VAL A 313 4.30 3.00 -24.99
N VAL A 314 5.32 2.31 -25.49
CA VAL A 314 6.58 2.94 -25.90
C VAL A 314 7.02 2.41 -27.26
N GLU A 315 7.35 3.30 -28.18
CA GLU A 315 7.78 2.92 -29.53
C GLU A 315 9.26 2.50 -29.56
N VAL A 316 9.54 1.22 -29.84
CA VAL A 316 10.88 0.66 -29.96
C VAL A 316 11.02 0.05 -31.36
N ASN A 317 11.98 0.53 -32.15
CA ASN A 317 12.23 0.06 -33.52
C ASN A 317 10.96 0.04 -34.41
N ASN A 318 10.19 1.14 -34.36
CA ASN A 318 8.92 1.32 -35.08
C ASN A 318 7.84 0.28 -34.73
N LYS A 319 7.90 -0.27 -33.50
CA LYS A 319 6.86 -1.13 -32.92
C LYS A 319 6.44 -0.59 -31.56
N ASN A 320 5.14 -0.58 -31.30
CA ASN A 320 4.62 -0.26 -29.97
C ASN A 320 4.87 -1.46 -29.05
N SER A 321 5.58 -1.21 -27.95
CA SER A 321 5.75 -2.13 -26.84
C SER A 321 4.85 -1.71 -25.68
N PHE A 322 4.13 -2.65 -25.08
CA PHE A 322 3.24 -2.38 -23.96
C PHE A 322 4.02 -2.21 -22.66
N VAL A 323 3.61 -1.23 -21.84
CA VAL A 323 4.28 -0.85 -20.60
C VAL A 323 3.29 -0.84 -19.44
N THR A 324 3.65 -1.51 -18.34
CA THR A 324 2.98 -1.30 -17.05
C THR A 324 3.73 -0.27 -16.20
N LEU A 325 2.97 0.57 -15.49
CA LEU A 325 3.49 1.71 -14.74
C LEU A 325 3.10 1.61 -13.26
N ASN A 326 4.08 1.41 -12.38
CA ASN A 326 3.87 1.35 -10.93
C ASN A 326 4.86 2.25 -10.18
N ALA A 327 4.51 2.69 -8.98
CA ALA A 327 5.31 3.55 -8.12
C ALA A 327 5.54 2.94 -6.74
N LEU A 328 6.82 2.73 -6.40
CA LEU A 328 7.26 2.48 -5.04
C LEU A 328 7.27 3.80 -4.26
N ASN A 329 6.88 3.75 -2.99
CA ASN A 329 6.71 4.91 -2.12
C ASN A 329 7.56 4.82 -0.83
N GLU A 330 8.42 5.81 -0.59
CA GLU A 330 9.14 6.02 0.68
C GLU A 330 8.43 7.11 1.50
N PHE A 331 7.95 6.74 2.70
CA PHE A 331 7.23 7.66 3.60
C PHE A 331 8.16 8.27 4.67
N ASP A 332 9.04 7.48 5.29
CA ASP A 332 10.12 7.94 6.16
C ASP A 332 11.38 7.06 5.94
N PRO A 333 12.54 7.65 5.55
CA PRO A 333 13.81 6.94 5.40
C PRO A 333 14.27 6.12 6.62
N LYS A 334 13.74 6.38 7.82
CA LYS A 334 14.04 5.59 9.02
C LYS A 334 13.46 4.18 8.95
N TYR A 335 12.24 4.04 8.43
CA TYR A 335 11.55 2.75 8.28
C TYR A 335 12.11 1.96 7.09
N SER A 336 12.51 2.63 6.01
CA SER A 336 13.23 1.95 4.91
C SER A 336 14.62 1.50 5.36
N GLY A 337 15.25 2.22 6.29
CA GLY A 337 16.62 2.01 6.73
C GLY A 337 17.68 2.36 5.67
N VAL A 338 17.24 2.87 4.51
CA VAL A 338 18.07 3.20 3.35
C VAL A 338 17.47 4.45 2.70
N ASP A 339 18.01 5.63 2.99
CA ASP A 339 17.56 6.90 2.39
C ASP A 339 17.69 6.89 0.86
N TRP A 340 16.57 6.91 0.15
CA TRP A 340 16.57 6.84 -1.31
C TRP A 340 17.29 8.03 -1.94
N ARG A 341 17.19 9.25 -1.39
CA ARG A 341 17.85 10.44 -1.96
C ARG A 341 19.37 10.29 -1.99
N GLN A 342 19.93 9.63 -0.99
CA GLN A 342 21.37 9.37 -0.92
C GLN A 342 21.81 8.12 -1.70
N LYS A 343 20.91 7.13 -1.85
CA LYS A 343 21.28 5.76 -2.26
C LYS A 343 20.80 5.32 -3.63
N LEU A 344 19.81 5.98 -4.26
CA LEU A 344 19.28 5.56 -5.56
C LEU A 344 20.31 5.61 -6.70
N GLU A 345 21.26 6.55 -6.62
CA GLU A 345 22.31 6.76 -7.62
C GLU A 345 23.50 5.79 -7.42
N THR A 346 23.92 5.57 -6.16
CA THR A 346 25.15 4.82 -5.83
C THR A 346 24.91 3.36 -5.44
N GLN A 347 23.73 3.03 -4.91
CA GLN A 347 23.41 1.74 -4.28
C GLN A 347 21.99 1.28 -4.65
N ARG A 348 21.54 1.54 -5.89
CA ARG A 348 20.20 1.17 -6.41
C ARG A 348 19.78 -0.27 -6.12
N GLY A 349 20.72 -1.23 -6.25
CA GLY A 349 20.46 -2.64 -5.95
C GLY A 349 20.16 -2.90 -4.47
N ALA A 350 20.74 -2.13 -3.55
CA ALA A 350 20.44 -2.22 -2.12
C ALA A 350 19.07 -1.61 -1.80
N VAL A 351 18.72 -0.47 -2.42
CA VAL A 351 17.37 0.12 -2.30
C VAL A 351 16.31 -0.89 -2.76
N LEU A 352 16.48 -1.47 -3.95
CA LEU A 352 15.56 -2.48 -4.47
C LEU A 352 15.51 -3.74 -3.58
N ALA A 353 16.63 -4.19 -3.01
CA ALA A 353 16.66 -5.34 -2.11
C ALA A 353 15.89 -5.07 -0.79
N THR A 354 15.97 -3.85 -0.25
CA THR A 354 15.14 -3.40 0.87
C THR A 354 13.66 -3.41 0.50
N GLU A 355 13.30 -2.87 -0.67
CA GLU A 355 11.92 -2.87 -1.14
C GLU A 355 11.36 -4.27 -1.38
N LEU A 356 12.18 -5.18 -1.91
CA LEU A 356 11.82 -6.59 -2.06
C LEU A 356 11.66 -7.32 -0.73
N LYS A 357 12.30 -6.85 0.34
CA LYS A 357 12.09 -7.37 1.71
C LYS A 357 10.81 -6.82 2.32
N ASN A 358 10.57 -5.50 2.21
CA ASN A 358 9.50 -4.82 2.94
C ASN A 358 8.15 -4.84 2.21
N ASN A 359 8.16 -4.92 0.87
CA ASN A 359 6.99 -4.85 -0.01
C ASN A 359 6.88 -6.09 -0.93
N ALA A 360 7.27 -7.27 -0.44
CA ALA A 360 7.47 -8.48 -1.25
C ALA A 360 6.20 -8.97 -1.97
N ASN A 361 5.03 -8.80 -1.33
CA ASN A 361 3.73 -9.16 -1.88
C ASN A 361 3.29 -8.17 -2.97
N LYS A 362 3.34 -6.86 -2.70
CA LYS A 362 3.03 -5.77 -3.65
C LYS A 362 3.84 -5.90 -4.95
N LEU A 363 5.16 -6.06 -4.84
CA LEU A 363 6.04 -6.23 -5.99
C LEU A 363 5.76 -7.53 -6.76
N ALA A 364 5.40 -8.62 -6.08
CA ALA A 364 4.98 -9.85 -6.75
C ALA A 364 3.66 -9.67 -7.52
N LYS A 365 2.64 -9.03 -6.93
CA LYS A 365 1.35 -8.77 -7.60
C LYS A 365 1.52 -7.96 -8.88
N TRP A 366 2.26 -6.83 -8.84
CA TRP A 366 2.55 -6.03 -10.03
C TRP A 366 3.29 -6.81 -11.12
N THR A 367 4.23 -7.67 -10.72
CA THR A 367 4.97 -8.53 -11.67
C THR A 367 4.05 -9.57 -12.30
N ALA A 368 3.13 -10.16 -11.52
CA ALA A 368 2.13 -11.11 -12.02
C ALA A 368 1.15 -10.42 -13.00
N GLN A 369 0.63 -9.24 -12.66
CA GLN A 369 -0.21 -8.43 -13.56
C GLN A 369 0.50 -8.13 -14.89
N ALA A 370 1.76 -7.67 -14.84
CA ALA A 370 2.55 -7.39 -16.03
C ALA A 370 2.79 -8.64 -16.91
N ILE A 371 2.93 -9.82 -16.31
CA ILE A 371 3.04 -11.10 -17.03
C ILE A 371 1.70 -11.51 -17.65
N LEU A 372 0.60 -11.42 -16.89
CA LEU A 372 -0.78 -11.71 -17.33
C LEU A 372 -1.18 -10.82 -18.52
N ALA A 373 -0.89 -9.52 -18.45
CA ALA A 373 -1.10 -8.56 -19.54
C ALA A 373 -0.13 -8.76 -20.73
N SER A 374 0.94 -9.57 -20.55
CA SER A 374 2.09 -9.67 -21.44
C SER A 374 2.63 -8.30 -21.87
N ALA A 375 2.89 -7.45 -20.89
CA ALA A 375 3.64 -6.23 -21.10
C ALA A 375 5.10 -6.55 -21.46
N ASP A 376 5.67 -5.82 -22.42
CA ASP A 376 7.08 -5.94 -22.79
C ASP A 376 7.99 -5.39 -21.70
N LEU A 377 7.52 -4.33 -21.02
CA LEU A 377 8.24 -3.59 -19.99
C LEU A 377 7.34 -3.30 -18.78
N MET A 378 7.95 -3.33 -17.60
CA MET A 378 7.39 -2.81 -16.36
C MET A 378 8.29 -1.68 -15.87
N LYS A 379 7.74 -0.48 -15.68
CA LYS A 379 8.44 0.68 -15.10
C LYS A 379 8.07 0.81 -13.63
N LEU A 380 9.10 0.92 -12.79
CA LEU A 380 8.98 1.24 -11.37
C LEU A 380 9.50 2.66 -11.12
N GLY A 381 8.62 3.57 -10.73
CA GLY A 381 8.97 4.88 -10.19
C GLY A 381 9.38 4.77 -8.72
N TYR A 382 10.37 5.57 -8.31
CA TYR A 382 10.77 5.74 -6.92
C TYR A 382 10.30 7.11 -6.44
N VAL A 383 9.20 7.13 -5.69
CA VAL A 383 8.56 8.34 -5.17
C VAL A 383 8.78 8.43 -3.66
N THR A 384 9.14 9.61 -3.14
CA THR A 384 9.34 9.85 -1.71
C THR A 384 8.57 11.08 -1.26
N ARG A 385 8.15 11.17 0.01
CA ARG A 385 7.62 12.41 0.58
C ARG A 385 8.68 13.52 0.52
N VAL A 386 8.26 14.77 0.34
CA VAL A 386 9.15 15.95 0.42
C VAL A 386 9.71 16.07 1.84
N HIS A 387 8.87 15.84 2.84
CA HIS A 387 9.24 15.79 4.25
C HIS A 387 8.49 14.62 4.91
N PRO A 388 9.09 13.80 5.80
CA PRO A 388 8.45 12.60 6.32
C PRO A 388 7.11 12.81 7.04
N ARG A 389 6.86 14.03 7.55
CA ARG A 389 5.59 14.43 8.18
C ARG A 389 4.55 15.05 7.22
N ASP A 390 4.87 15.15 5.94
CA ASP A 390 4.01 15.71 4.89
C ASP A 390 3.67 14.61 3.87
N HIS A 391 2.49 14.01 4.06
CA HIS A 391 1.95 12.97 3.18
C HIS A 391 1.20 13.54 1.95
N PHE A 392 1.25 14.87 1.74
CA PHE A 392 0.56 15.55 0.65
C PHE A 392 1.49 15.95 -0.49
N ASN A 393 2.80 16.08 -0.24
CA ASN A 393 3.78 16.50 -1.23
C ASN A 393 4.85 15.43 -1.45
N HIS A 394 5.01 15.01 -2.69
CA HIS A 394 5.95 13.96 -3.10
C HIS A 394 6.84 14.38 -4.26
N VAL A 395 7.97 13.71 -4.39
CA VAL A 395 8.91 13.87 -5.51
C VAL A 395 9.33 12.51 -6.09
N ILE A 396 9.50 12.47 -7.40
CA ILE A 396 10.03 11.33 -8.16
C ILE A 396 11.56 11.47 -8.17
N LEU A 397 12.26 10.48 -7.59
CA LEU A 397 13.72 10.40 -7.54
C LEU A 397 14.34 9.65 -8.72
N GLY A 398 13.54 8.88 -9.45
CA GLY A 398 13.97 8.15 -10.64
C GLY A 398 12.93 7.12 -11.09
N VAL A 399 13.09 6.64 -12.33
CA VAL A 399 12.26 5.56 -12.90
C VAL A 399 13.19 4.48 -13.46
N VAL A 400 12.84 3.21 -13.23
CA VAL A 400 13.64 2.06 -13.70
C VAL A 400 12.75 1.08 -14.44
N GLY A 401 13.16 0.68 -15.65
CA GLY A 401 12.46 -0.31 -16.46
C GLY A 401 13.03 -1.71 -16.31
N TYR A 402 12.16 -2.70 -16.28
CA TYR A 402 12.47 -4.13 -16.23
C TYR A 402 11.63 -4.88 -17.27
N LYS A 403 12.10 -6.04 -17.73
CA LYS A 403 11.23 -7.00 -18.42
C LYS A 403 10.49 -7.84 -17.36
N PRO A 404 9.17 -8.06 -17.44
CA PRO A 404 8.43 -8.73 -16.37
C PRO A 404 8.93 -10.15 -16.02
N ARG A 405 9.30 -10.96 -17.03
CA ARG A 405 9.84 -12.33 -16.81
C ARG A 405 11.24 -12.32 -16.15
N ASP A 406 12.09 -11.36 -16.50
CA ASP A 406 13.43 -11.22 -15.90
C ASP A 406 13.31 -10.74 -14.44
N PHE A 407 12.40 -9.81 -14.17
CA PHE A 407 12.12 -9.34 -12.81
C PHE A 407 11.46 -10.42 -11.95
N ALA A 408 10.50 -11.20 -12.48
CA ALA A 408 9.96 -12.38 -11.81
C ALA A 408 11.07 -13.34 -11.35
N SER A 409 12.05 -13.60 -12.22
CA SER A 409 13.22 -14.41 -11.88
C SER A 409 14.06 -13.78 -10.76
N GLN A 410 14.32 -12.46 -10.84
CA GLN A 410 15.05 -11.70 -9.80
C GLN A 410 14.38 -11.76 -8.43
N ILE A 411 13.04 -11.72 -8.37
CA ILE A 411 12.26 -11.73 -7.13
C ILE A 411 11.85 -13.13 -6.67
N ASN A 412 12.35 -14.19 -7.31
CA ASN A 412 12.02 -15.60 -7.07
C ASN A 412 10.51 -15.91 -7.20
N LEU A 413 9.83 -15.34 -8.20
CA LEU A 413 8.43 -15.57 -8.53
C LEU A 413 8.34 -16.53 -9.71
N ASN A 414 8.01 -17.80 -9.43
CA ASN A 414 7.94 -18.85 -10.43
C ASN A 414 6.56 -18.89 -11.11
N THR A 415 6.51 -18.68 -12.43
CA THR A 415 5.26 -18.67 -13.22
C THR A 415 4.49 -19.98 -13.16
N SER A 416 5.17 -21.13 -13.12
CA SER A 416 4.51 -22.43 -13.02
C SER A 416 3.90 -22.64 -11.63
N ASN A 417 4.52 -22.11 -10.58
CA ASN A 417 3.95 -22.13 -9.23
C ASN A 417 2.71 -21.22 -9.13
N MET A 418 2.78 -20.00 -9.66
CA MET A 418 1.65 -19.07 -9.73
C MET A 418 0.41 -19.72 -10.37
N TRP A 419 0.58 -20.33 -11.55
CA TRP A 419 -0.49 -21.03 -12.25
C TRP A 419 -0.93 -22.32 -11.56
N GLY A 420 -0.02 -23.03 -10.86
CA GLY A 420 -0.35 -24.19 -10.04
C GLY A 420 -1.33 -23.86 -8.91
N ILE A 421 -1.13 -22.71 -8.25
CA ILE A 421 -2.03 -22.21 -7.20
C ILE A 421 -3.41 -21.90 -7.78
N VAL A 422 -3.47 -21.13 -8.88
CA VAL A 422 -4.74 -20.80 -9.55
C VAL A 422 -5.49 -22.06 -10.01
N LYS A 423 -4.81 -23.00 -10.67
CA LYS A 423 -5.42 -24.28 -11.12
C LYS A 423 -5.98 -25.07 -9.94
N SER A 424 -5.23 -25.19 -8.84
CA SER A 424 -5.69 -25.92 -7.65
C SER A 424 -6.93 -25.30 -7.00
N ILE A 425 -7.04 -23.97 -6.99
CA ILE A 425 -8.20 -23.26 -6.44
C ILE A 425 -9.41 -23.40 -7.37
N VAL A 426 -9.22 -23.23 -8.68
CA VAL A 426 -10.26 -23.44 -9.71
C VAL A 426 -10.80 -24.88 -9.65
N ASP A 427 -9.91 -25.89 -9.61
CA ASP A 427 -10.27 -27.31 -9.54
C ASP A 427 -11.02 -27.68 -8.25
N LEU A 428 -10.82 -26.91 -7.17
CA LEU A 428 -11.56 -27.06 -5.93
C LEU A 428 -12.94 -26.43 -6.06
N CYS A 429 -13.04 -25.15 -6.45
CA CYS A 429 -14.30 -24.45 -6.64
C CYS A 429 -15.24 -25.15 -7.64
N MET A 430 -14.70 -25.76 -8.70
CA MET A 430 -15.48 -26.55 -9.67
C MET A 430 -16.13 -27.81 -9.07
N LYS A 431 -15.76 -28.23 -7.84
CA LYS A 431 -16.35 -29.41 -7.16
C LYS A 431 -17.46 -29.06 -6.15
N LEU A 432 -17.65 -27.79 -5.76
CA LEU A 432 -18.40 -27.40 -4.53
C LEU A 432 -19.95 -27.35 -4.58
N ASN A 433 -20.62 -27.87 -5.62
CA ASN A 433 -21.99 -27.49 -6.02
C ASN A 433 -22.09 -26.03 -6.53
N GLU A 434 -23.30 -25.52 -6.77
CA GLU A 434 -23.57 -24.11 -7.13
C GLU A 434 -23.89 -23.28 -5.90
N GLY A 435 -23.45 -22.01 -5.86
CA GLY A 435 -23.56 -21.17 -4.66
C GLY A 435 -22.59 -19.99 -4.62
N LYS A 436 -22.56 -19.31 -3.48
CA LYS A 436 -21.68 -18.17 -3.17
C LYS A 436 -20.65 -18.60 -2.13
N TYR A 437 -19.39 -18.30 -2.38
CA TYR A 437 -18.26 -18.69 -1.53
C TYR A 437 -17.33 -17.51 -1.30
N VAL A 438 -16.52 -17.58 -0.25
CA VAL A 438 -15.48 -16.59 0.05
C VAL A 438 -14.17 -17.30 0.38
N LEU A 439 -13.12 -16.95 -0.36
CA LEU A 439 -11.76 -17.30 0.00
C LEU A 439 -11.20 -16.20 0.90
N VAL A 440 -10.93 -16.51 2.16
CA VAL A 440 -10.35 -15.57 3.14
C VAL A 440 -8.94 -16.01 3.51
N LYS A 441 -7.96 -15.13 3.32
CA LYS A 441 -6.62 -15.32 3.87
C LYS A 441 -6.65 -15.03 5.37
N ASP A 442 -6.29 -16.03 6.17
CA ASP A 442 -6.32 -15.96 7.63
C ASP A 442 -5.33 -14.87 8.13
N PRO A 443 -5.76 -13.89 8.95
CA PRO A 443 -4.89 -12.79 9.36
C PRO A 443 -3.65 -13.26 10.13
N SER A 444 -3.79 -14.29 10.96
CA SER A 444 -2.75 -14.72 11.91
C SER A 444 -1.97 -15.94 11.42
N LYS A 445 -2.55 -16.79 10.56
CA LYS A 445 -1.94 -18.02 10.06
C LYS A 445 -1.65 -17.93 8.55
N PRO A 446 -0.55 -18.52 8.05
CA PRO A 446 -0.22 -18.55 6.63
C PRO A 446 -1.06 -19.60 5.87
N GLN A 447 -2.35 -19.30 5.70
CA GLN A 447 -3.34 -20.18 5.08
C GLN A 447 -4.51 -19.38 4.49
N VAL A 448 -5.17 -19.95 3.48
CA VAL A 448 -6.50 -19.51 3.01
C VAL A 448 -7.55 -20.48 3.51
N ARG A 449 -8.74 -19.98 3.84
CA ARG A 449 -9.94 -20.76 4.15
C ARG A 449 -11.01 -20.48 3.10
N ILE A 450 -11.80 -21.49 2.77
CA ILE A 450 -12.97 -21.34 1.90
C ILE A 450 -14.23 -21.49 2.76
N TYR A 451 -15.07 -20.47 2.71
CA TYR A 451 -16.39 -20.46 3.33
C TYR A 451 -17.47 -20.52 2.25
N GLU A 452 -18.51 -21.31 2.48
CA GLU A 452 -19.81 -21.20 1.83
C GLU A 452 -20.65 -20.18 2.61
N VAL A 453 -21.26 -19.24 1.88
CA VAL A 453 -21.99 -18.10 2.46
C VAL A 453 -23.41 -18.00 1.89
N PRO A 454 -24.36 -17.39 2.61
CA PRO A 454 -25.68 -17.08 2.08
C PRO A 454 -25.63 -16.31 0.75
N ALA A 455 -26.65 -16.47 -0.09
CA ALA A 455 -26.68 -15.83 -1.41
C ALA A 455 -26.68 -14.29 -1.30
N ASP A 456 -27.36 -13.75 -0.29
CA ASP A 456 -27.47 -12.34 0.08
C ASP A 456 -26.26 -11.78 0.86
N ALA A 457 -25.26 -12.60 1.17
CA ALA A 457 -24.03 -12.13 1.81
C ALA A 457 -23.35 -11.08 0.91
N PHE A 458 -22.99 -9.93 1.50
CA PHE A 458 -22.43 -8.74 0.82
C PHE A 458 -23.37 -8.01 -0.17
N GLU A 459 -24.65 -8.37 -0.24
CA GLU A 459 -25.66 -7.58 -0.98
C GLU A 459 -26.28 -6.51 -0.07
N ASN A 460 -26.29 -6.78 1.23
CA ASN A 460 -26.52 -5.78 2.27
C ASN A 460 -25.17 -5.35 2.84
N ASP A 461 -24.72 -4.13 2.51
CA ASP A 461 -23.89 -3.38 3.46
C ASP A 461 -24.73 -3.23 4.73
N TYR A 462 -24.38 -3.98 5.78
CA TYR A 462 -25.02 -3.82 7.08
C TYR A 462 -24.77 -2.40 7.53
N VAL A 463 -25.80 -1.56 7.42
CA VAL A 463 -25.86 -0.26 8.06
C VAL A 463 -25.59 -0.51 9.54
N GLU A 464 -24.43 -0.06 10.00
CA GLU A 464 -24.02 -0.15 11.40
C GLU A 464 -25.16 0.45 12.22
N GLU A 465 -25.92 -0.39 12.94
CA GLU A 465 -27.14 0.06 13.62
C GLU A 465 -26.74 1.24 14.53
N PRO A 466 -27.38 2.41 14.38
CA PRO A 466 -27.02 3.58 15.17
C PRO A 466 -27.17 3.20 16.64
N LEU A 467 -26.08 3.36 17.40
CA LEU A 467 -26.02 2.99 18.81
C LEU A 467 -27.28 3.48 19.54
N PRO A 468 -27.93 2.64 20.36
CA PRO A 468 -29.09 3.05 21.14
C PRO A 468 -28.82 4.38 21.85
N GLU A 469 -29.82 5.26 21.93
CA GLU A 469 -29.65 6.62 22.49
C GLU A 469 -29.07 6.62 23.93
N GLU A 470 -29.20 5.50 24.66
CA GLU A 470 -28.63 5.28 25.99
C GLU A 470 -27.08 5.13 26.01
N GLU A 471 -26.43 4.77 24.90
CA GLU A 471 -24.95 4.71 24.79
C GLU A 471 -24.35 5.92 24.04
N GLN A 472 -25.18 6.85 23.56
CA GLN A 472 -24.69 8.07 22.92
C GLN A 472 -24.21 9.07 23.99
N VAL A 473 -22.91 9.41 23.95
CA VAL A 473 -22.31 10.37 24.88
C VAL A 473 -22.91 11.76 24.63
N GLN A 474 -23.81 12.20 25.52
CA GLN A 474 -24.37 13.54 25.46
C GLN A 474 -23.24 14.58 25.59
N PRO A 475 -23.21 15.63 24.73
CA PRO A 475 -22.24 16.71 24.89
C PRO A 475 -22.49 17.43 26.23
N PRO A 476 -21.42 17.90 26.92
CA PRO A 476 -21.57 18.52 28.23
C PRO A 476 -22.44 19.78 28.13
N SER A 477 -23.44 19.87 29.00
CA SER A 477 -24.24 21.08 29.17
C SER A 477 -23.36 22.24 29.66
N GLU A 478 -23.46 23.40 29.01
CA GLU A 478 -22.86 24.63 29.51
C GLU A 478 -23.61 25.06 30.78
N ASP A 479 -23.02 24.81 31.95
CA ASP A 479 -23.53 25.30 33.23
C ASP A 479 -23.47 26.84 33.26
N ALA A 480 -24.64 27.45 33.21
CA ALA A 480 -24.80 28.90 33.27
C ALA A 480 -24.68 29.41 34.72
N GLU A 481 -23.48 29.84 35.12
CA GLU A 481 -23.31 30.71 36.29
C GLU A 481 -23.18 32.18 35.87
N GLY A 482 -24.06 33.03 36.40
CA GLY A 482 -23.77 34.46 36.57
C GLY A 482 -24.66 35.47 35.82
N VAL A 483 -25.94 35.58 36.18
CA VAL A 483 -26.71 36.82 35.99
C VAL A 483 -27.43 37.20 37.30
N GLU A 484 -26.91 38.22 37.98
CA GLU A 484 -27.62 38.87 39.08
C GLU A 484 -28.80 39.74 38.58
N ALA A 485 -29.74 39.99 39.48
CA ALA A 485 -31.06 40.50 39.15
C ALA A 485 -31.09 41.95 38.62
N ASN A 486 -32.00 42.19 37.68
CA ASN A 486 -32.89 43.35 37.75
C ASN A 486 -34.24 42.99 37.13
N GLY A 487 -35.31 43.13 37.91
CA GLY A 487 -36.65 42.74 37.48
C GLY A 487 -37.48 43.92 36.97
N THR A 488 -38.43 43.64 36.08
CA THR A 488 -39.69 44.39 36.01
C THR A 488 -40.79 43.51 35.44
N THR A 489 -41.93 43.48 36.12
CA THR A 489 -43.19 42.82 35.71
C THR A 489 -43.98 43.68 34.72
N THR A 490 -44.67 43.07 33.73
CA THR A 490 -46.12 43.27 33.44
C THR A 490 -46.61 42.46 32.22
N ASP A 491 -47.73 41.76 32.45
CA ASP A 491 -48.95 41.60 31.62
C ASP A 491 -48.97 40.90 30.24
N ASP A 492 -49.67 39.75 30.25
CA ASP A 492 -50.80 39.32 29.40
C ASP A 492 -50.82 39.57 27.86
N LYS A 493 -50.89 38.48 27.07
CA LYS A 493 -52.18 37.95 26.54
C LYS A 493 -52.05 36.72 25.61
N GLU A 494 -52.96 35.77 25.78
CA GLU A 494 -53.38 34.82 24.74
C GLU A 494 -54.11 35.54 23.60
N ILE A 495 -53.96 35.07 22.35
CA ILE A 495 -55.07 34.88 21.38
C ILE A 495 -54.70 33.71 20.44
N GLU A 496 -55.58 32.70 20.35
CA GLU A 496 -55.57 31.68 19.29
C GLU A 496 -56.27 32.15 18.00
N ALA A 497 -56.01 31.40 16.92
CA ALA A 497 -56.93 31.04 15.83
C ALA A 497 -56.92 31.80 14.49
N GLN A 498 -56.67 31.00 13.45
CA GLN A 498 -57.29 31.00 12.11
C GLN A 498 -57.08 32.23 11.19
N THR A 499 -56.31 32.05 10.11
CA THR A 499 -56.87 31.56 8.82
C THR A 499 -55.80 30.79 8.05
#